data_AF-A0A9W6HEU7-F1
#
_entry.id   AF-A0A9W6HEU7-F1
#
_cell.length_a   1.000
_cell.length_b   1.000
_cell.length_c   1.000
_cell.angle_alpha   90.00
_cell.angle_beta   90.00
_cell.angle_gamma   90.00
#
_symmetry.space_group_name_H-M   'P 1'
#
loop_
_entity.id
_entity.type
_entity.pdbx_description
1 polymer ?
#
loop_
_entity_poly.entity_id
_entity_poly.type
_entity_poly.pdbx_seq_one_letter_code
_entity_poly.pdbx_strand_id
1 'polypeptide(L)'
;MELEPDDHRLYTYREAAARVQRAKRTIIRWQVDGMQMTWGIRDGQRVRLVREDVLLAYWRASMRTDRGKREDVVRDHGGRWRSLTSVG
;
A
#
# COMPACT_ATOMS: atom_id res chain seq x y z
N MET A 1 1.84 -30.96 9.90
CA MET A 1 2.12 -29.57 9.46
C MET A 1 0.81 -28.83 9.68
N GLU A 2 0.58 -28.42 10.92
CA GLU A 2 -0.54 -27.54 11.26
C GLU A 2 -0.30 -26.25 10.48
N LEU A 3 -1.24 -25.91 9.59
CA LEU A 3 -1.29 -24.59 9.02
C LEU A 3 -1.60 -23.69 10.21
N GLU A 4 -0.55 -23.09 10.79
CA GLU A 4 -0.66 -21.99 11.75
C GLU A 4 -1.81 -21.12 11.27
N PRO A 5 -2.82 -20.82 12.12
CA PRO A 5 -3.98 -20.07 11.67
C PRO A 5 -3.43 -18.86 10.96
N ASP A 6 -3.72 -18.75 9.66
CA ASP A 6 -3.61 -17.51 8.92
C ASP A 6 -4.27 -16.49 9.85
N ASP A 7 -3.48 -15.77 10.63
CA ASP A 7 -3.97 -14.81 11.61
C ASP A 7 -4.50 -13.72 10.71
N HIS A 8 -5.78 -13.86 10.33
CA HIS A 8 -6.48 -13.03 9.38
C HIS A 8 -6.73 -11.70 10.08
N ARG A 9 -5.64 -11.00 10.42
CA ARG A 9 -5.67 -9.76 11.17
C ARG A 9 -6.45 -8.78 10.34
N LEU A 10 -7.59 -8.41 10.89
CA LEU A 10 -8.49 -7.44 10.31
C LEU A 10 -8.12 -6.07 10.84
N TYR A 11 -7.62 -5.24 9.93
CA TYR A 11 -7.17 -3.88 10.21
C TYR A 11 -8.21 -2.86 9.76
N THR A 12 -8.51 -1.90 10.62
CA THR A 12 -9.17 -0.66 10.22
C THR A 12 -8.25 0.15 9.29
N TYR A 13 -8.79 1.18 8.65
CA TYR A 13 -7.98 2.11 7.85
C TYR A 13 -6.75 2.68 8.58
N ARG A 14 -6.87 2.98 9.88
CA ARG A 14 -5.78 3.57 10.66
C ARG A 14 -4.70 2.55 10.95
N GLU A 15 -5.08 1.36 11.37
CA GLU A 15 -4.14 0.29 11.66
C GLU A 15 -3.46 -0.22 10.39
N ALA A 16 -4.21 -0.35 9.29
CA ALA A 16 -3.65 -0.72 7.98
C ALA A 16 -2.58 0.29 7.53
N ALA A 17 -2.87 1.59 7.67
CA ALA A 17 -1.93 2.66 7.34
C ALA A 17 -0.65 2.57 8.17
N ALA A 18 -0.76 2.35 9.48
CA ALA A 18 0.38 2.15 10.37
C ALA A 18 1.18 0.90 9.98
N ARG A 19 0.49 -0.21 9.66
CA ARG A 19 1.08 -1.51 9.32
C ARG A 19 1.98 -1.46 8.09
N VAL A 20 1.61 -0.68 7.07
CA VAL A 20 2.38 -0.52 5.83
C VAL A 20 3.17 0.79 5.75
N GLN A 21 3.20 1.56 6.85
CA GLN A 21 3.87 2.86 6.96
C GLN A 21 3.49 3.81 5.80
N ARG A 22 2.19 3.87 5.48
CA ARG A 22 1.63 4.77 4.45
C ARG A 22 0.58 5.69 5.06
N ALA A 23 0.28 6.76 4.34
CA ALA A 23 -0.83 7.64 4.73
C ALA A 23 -2.18 6.91 4.60
N LYS A 24 -3.14 7.22 5.47
CA LYS A 24 -4.51 6.70 5.43
C LYS A 24 -5.16 6.87 4.05
N ARG A 25 -4.89 7.99 3.36
CA ARG A 25 -5.38 8.25 1.99
C ARG A 25 -4.97 7.17 0.99
N THR A 26 -3.81 6.54 1.19
CA THR A 26 -3.33 5.47 0.32
C THR A 26 -4.19 4.22 0.47
N ILE A 27 -4.58 3.89 1.69
CA ILE A 27 -5.48 2.76 1.98
C ILE A 27 -6.88 3.03 1.40
N ILE A 28 -7.38 4.26 1.53
CA ILE A 28 -8.65 4.68 0.91
C ILE A 28 -8.56 4.56 -0.62
N ARG A 29 -7.46 5.05 -1.22
CA ARG A 29 -7.24 4.91 -2.67
C ARG A 29 -7.24 3.45 -3.09
N TRP A 30 -6.52 2.57 -2.39
CA TRP A 30 -6.54 1.13 -2.69
C TRP A 30 -7.94 0.53 -2.58
N GLN A 31 -8.74 0.95 -1.60
CA GLN A 31 -10.13 0.51 -1.50
C GLN A 31 -10.99 0.96 -2.69
N VAL A 32 -10.79 2.18 -3.18
CA VAL A 32 -11.43 2.67 -4.41
C VAL A 32 -10.93 1.90 -5.64
N ASP A 33 -9.65 1.55 -5.67
CA ASP A 33 -9.02 0.73 -6.71
C ASP A 33 -9.35 -0.78 -6.60
N GLY A 34 -10.28 -1.16 -5.72
CA GLY A 34 -10.82 -2.53 -5.64
C GLY A 34 -10.22 -3.42 -4.53
N MET A 35 -9.42 -2.88 -3.62
CA MET A 35 -8.90 -3.62 -2.48
C MET A 35 -10.05 -4.12 -1.60
N GLN A 36 -10.13 -5.44 -1.44
CA GLN A 36 -11.22 -6.08 -0.73
C GLN A 36 -11.21 -5.71 0.76
N MET A 37 -12.37 -5.26 1.25
CA MET A 37 -12.60 -4.92 2.64
C MET A 37 -13.94 -5.46 3.09
N THR A 38 -13.95 -6.07 4.28
CA THR A 38 -15.17 -6.54 4.92
C THR A 38 -15.71 -5.49 5.90
N TRP A 39 -16.98 -5.62 6.25
CA TRP A 39 -17.55 -4.91 7.39
C TRP A 39 -17.32 -5.74 8.65
N GLY A 40 -16.93 -5.09 9.74
CA GLY A 40 -16.88 -5.71 11.06
C GLY A 40 -17.28 -4.73 12.15
N ILE A 41 -17.27 -5.19 13.39
CA ILE A 41 -17.56 -4.36 14.55
C ILE A 41 -16.26 -4.12 15.32
N ARG A 42 -15.98 -2.85 15.64
CA ARG A 42 -14.92 -2.41 16.55
C ARG A 42 -15.53 -1.41 17.52
N ASP A 43 -15.33 -1.61 18.82
CA ASP A 43 -15.85 -0.73 19.88
C ASP A 43 -17.35 -0.43 19.72
N GLY A 44 -18.14 -1.47 19.39
CA GLY A 44 -19.59 -1.36 19.16
C GLY A 44 -20.00 -0.66 17.86
N GLN A 45 -19.06 -0.20 17.04
CA GLN A 45 -19.32 0.53 15.80
C GLN A 45 -18.99 -0.32 14.57
N ARG A 46 -19.81 -0.18 13.53
CA ARG A 46 -19.59 -0.83 12.24
C ARG A 46 -18.48 -0.11 11.48
N VAL A 47 -17.38 -0.81 11.19
CA VAL A 47 -16.21 -0.27 10.51
C VAL A 47 -15.78 -1.14 9.34
N ARG A 48 -15.09 -0.53 8.35
CA ARG A 48 -14.42 -1.26 7.28
C ARG A 48 -13.10 -1.84 7.77
N LEU A 49 -12.89 -3.11 7.48
CA LEU A 49 -11.72 -3.88 7.87
C LEU A 49 -11.08 -4.53 6.64
N VAL A 50 -9.76 -4.51 6.56
CA VAL A 50 -8.98 -5.21 5.53
C VAL A 50 -8.23 -6.37 6.18
N ARG A 51 -8.19 -7.52 5.50
CA ARG A 51 -7.34 -8.64 5.92
C ARG A 51 -5.88 -8.34 5.64
N GLU A 52 -4.98 -8.80 6.51
CA GLU A 52 -3.54 -8.55 6.39
C GLU A 52 -2.95 -9.02 5.04
N ASP A 53 -3.33 -10.22 4.59
CA ASP A 53 -2.84 -10.79 3.32
C ASP A 53 -3.18 -9.89 2.12
N VAL A 54 -4.42 -9.41 2.05
CA VAL A 54 -4.90 -8.47 1.02
C VAL A 54 -4.14 -7.15 1.11
N LEU A 55 -3.98 -6.61 2.32
CA LEU A 55 -3.24 -5.37 2.56
C LEU A 55 -1.78 -5.48 2.08
N LEU A 56 -1.10 -6.56 2.45
CA LEU A 56 0.29 -6.81 2.06
C LEU A 56 0.45 -7.06 0.56
N ALA A 57 -0.53 -7.70 -0.09
CA ALA A 57 -0.53 -7.88 -1.54
C ALA A 57 -0.57 -6.52 -2.27
N TYR A 58 -1.47 -5.63 -1.86
CA TYR A 58 -1.55 -4.27 -2.42
C TYR A 58 -0.29 -3.44 -2.13
N TRP A 59 0.27 -3.55 -0.92
CA TRP A 59 1.50 -2.86 -0.55
C TRP A 59 2.70 -3.31 -1.40
N ARG A 60 2.88 -4.62 -1.59
CA ARG A 60 3.93 -5.17 -2.47
C ARG A 60 3.76 -4.70 -3.91
N ALA A 61 2.52 -4.67 -4.42
CA ALA A 61 2.23 -4.12 -5.74
C ALA A 61 2.60 -2.63 -5.83
N SER A 62 2.26 -1.83 -4.82
CA SER A 62 2.59 -0.40 -4.80
C SER A 62 4.09 -0.14 -4.79
N MET A 63 4.89 -0.95 -4.08
CA MET A 63 6.35 -0.78 -4.08
C MET A 63 6.97 -1.02 -5.45
N ARG A 64 6.42 -1.95 -6.25
CA ARG A 64 6.85 -2.16 -7.65
C ARG A 64 6.53 -0.94 -8.52
N THR A 65 5.34 -0.37 -8.37
CA THR A 65 4.97 0.87 -9.08
C THR A 65 5.80 2.06 -8.63
N ASP A 66 6.04 2.23 -7.33
CA ASP A 66 6.87 3.33 -6.79
C ASP A 66 8.32 3.22 -7.29
N ARG A 67 8.86 2.00 -7.41
CA ARG A 67 10.18 1.76 -8.03
C ARG A 67 10.21 2.21 -9.49
N GLY A 68 9.15 1.97 -10.25
CA GLY A 68 9.03 2.46 -11.64
C GLY A 68 8.82 3.96 -11.77
N LYS A 69 8.29 4.64 -10.74
CA LYS A 69 8.17 6.11 -10.71
C LYS A 69 9.45 6.82 -10.23
N ARG A 70 10.29 6.09 -9.50
CA ARG A 70 11.63 6.50 -9.09
C ARG A 70 12.67 6.06 -10.12
N GLU A 71 12.37 6.21 -11.41
CA GLU A 71 13.45 6.22 -12.41
C GLU A 71 14.46 7.31 -12.00
N ASP A 72 15.75 7.01 -12.16
CA ASP A 72 16.87 7.84 -11.72
C ASP A 72 16.80 9.24 -12.36
N VAL A 73 16.20 10.18 -11.63
CA VAL A 73 16.21 11.57 -11.99
C VAL A 73 17.53 12.16 -11.49
N VAL A 74 18.50 12.26 -12.39
CA VAL A 74 19.78 12.91 -12.08
C VAL A 74 19.64 14.40 -12.36
N ARG A 75 20.20 15.20 -11.46
CA ARG A 75 20.34 16.63 -11.66
C ARG A 75 21.54 16.86 -12.57
N ASP A 76 21.31 17.41 -13.77
CA ASP A 76 22.41 17.76 -14.66
C ASP A 76 23.21 18.97 -14.13
N HIS A 77 24.41 19.20 -14.70
CA HIS A 77 25.28 20.33 -14.33
C HIS A 77 24.64 21.71 -14.55
N GLY A 78 23.56 21.81 -15.34
CA GLY A 78 22.75 23.01 -15.53
C GLY A 78 21.59 23.15 -14.54
N GLY A 79 21.47 22.22 -13.58
CA GLY A 79 20.45 22.24 -12.54
C GLY A 79 19.08 21.73 -12.96
N ARG A 80 18.94 21.14 -14.16
CA ARG A 80 17.68 20.56 -14.64
C ARG A 80 17.60 19.07 -14.26
N TRP A 81 16.40 18.64 -13.88
CA TRP A 81 16.08 17.25 -13.59
C TRP A 81 15.82 16.49 -14.89
N ARG A 82 16.54 15.37 -15.12
CA ARG A 82 16.35 14.51 -16.31
C ARG A 82 16.30 13.03 -15.93
N SER A 83 15.48 12.27 -16.65
CA SER A 83 15.43 10.81 -16.56
C SER A 83 16.64 10.17 -17.25
N LEU A 84 17.25 9.16 -16.61
CA LEU A 84 18.44 8.46 -17.14
C LEU A 84 18.19 7.61 -18.39
N THR A 85 16.92 7.30 -18.72
CA THR A 85 16.53 6.36 -19.78
C THR A 85 16.51 6.94 -21.21
N SER A 86 16.92 8.20 -21.41
CA SER A 86 16.96 8.85 -22.74
C SER A 86 18.36 8.96 -23.37
N VAL A 87 19.32 8.13 -22.98
CA VAL A 87 20.62 8.06 -23.68
C VAL A 87 20.75 6.71 -24.39
N GLY A 88 20.31 6.69 -25.64
CA GLY A 88 20.65 5.69 -26.65
C GLY A 88 21.43 6.37 -27.76
#